data_AF-A0A2S5RGY8-F1
#
_entry.id   AF-A0A2S5RGY8-F1
#
_cell.length_a   1.000
_cell.length_b   1.000
_cell.length_c   1.000
_cell.angle_alpha   90.00
_cell.angle_beta   90.00
_cell.angle_gamma   90.00
#
_symmetry.space_group_name_H-M   'P 1'
#
loop_
_entity.id
_entity.type
_entity.pdbx_description
1 polymer ?
#
loop_
_entity_poly.entity_id
_entity_poly.type
_entity_poly.pdbx_seq_one_letter_code
_entity_poly.pdbx_strand_id
1 'polypeptide(L)'
;MGKKGQKYNKYTIEFINEVLKEREKNGINSTSQKFQIPSGTIKTWKHKYKNHETIVKQKKGFGKKDEKNYKERYEVLKKVHWLLGKPRRFKVMFIRENLKNYKLSLMLDVLALKRSYWDKYKNFVFDEKDKICLQEIKKVFDENLKQFGYREIDKALDEKA
;
A
#
# COMPACT_ATOMS: atom_id res chain seq x y z
N MET A 1 -1.65 -3.84 -29.55
CA MET A 1 -0.75 -2.72 -29.17
C MET A 1 -0.72 -1.70 -30.30
N GLY A 2 -0.60 -0.41 -29.99
CA GLY A 2 -0.55 0.64 -31.03
C GLY A 2 0.73 0.51 -31.87
N LYS A 3 0.60 0.60 -33.20
CA LYS A 3 1.75 0.49 -34.11
C LYS A 3 2.56 1.79 -34.09
N LYS A 4 3.88 1.70 -34.26
CA LYS A 4 4.78 2.87 -34.35
C LYS A 4 4.32 3.74 -35.54
N GLY A 5 4.07 5.03 -35.30
CA GLY A 5 3.58 5.98 -36.32
C GLY A 5 2.05 6.10 -36.45
N GLN A 6 1.27 5.40 -35.62
CA GLN A 6 -0.19 5.54 -35.64
C GLN A 6 -0.63 6.97 -35.28
N LYS A 7 -1.28 7.65 -36.23
CA LYS A 7 -1.92 8.95 -36.01
C LYS A 7 -3.26 8.73 -35.31
N TYR A 8 -3.51 9.48 -34.23
CA TYR A 8 -4.77 9.45 -33.50
C TYR A 8 -5.57 10.71 -33.80
N ASN A 9 -6.85 10.54 -34.12
CA ASN A 9 -7.77 11.66 -34.32
C ASN A 9 -7.96 12.44 -33.02
N LYS A 10 -7.94 13.77 -33.12
CA LYS A 10 -8.27 14.68 -32.01
C LYS A 10 -9.74 15.08 -32.15
N TYR A 11 -10.48 14.96 -31.06
CA TYR A 11 -11.90 15.31 -30.99
C TYR A 11 -12.10 16.41 -29.95
N THR A 12 -13.02 17.33 -30.23
CA THR A 12 -13.44 18.37 -29.28
C THR A 12 -14.32 17.76 -28.18
N ILE A 13 -14.37 18.42 -27.02
CA ILE A 13 -15.18 17.95 -25.88
C ILE A 13 -16.67 17.97 -26.24
N GLU A 14 -17.11 19.01 -26.94
CA GLU A 14 -18.49 19.18 -27.42
C GLU A 14 -18.92 18.03 -28.32
N PHE A 15 -18.07 17.64 -29.28
CA PHE A 15 -18.35 16.52 -30.15
C PHE A 15 -18.44 15.19 -29.37
N ILE A 16 -17.55 14.98 -28.40
CA ILE A 16 -17.60 13.76 -27.58
C ILE A 16 -18.90 13.71 -26.76
N ASN A 17 -19.36 14.85 -26.23
CA ASN A 17 -20.65 14.95 -25.53
C ASN A 17 -21.83 14.56 -26.44
N GLU A 18 -21.85 15.07 -27.66
CA GLU A 18 -22.89 14.76 -28.64
C GLU A 18 -22.94 13.26 -28.94
N VAL A 19 -21.78 12.65 -29.21
CA VAL A 19 -21.66 11.21 -29.46
C VAL A 19 -22.14 10.39 -28.26
N LEU A 20 -21.83 10.81 -27.03
CA LEU A 20 -22.27 10.10 -25.83
C LEU A 20 -23.78 10.21 -25.59
N LYS A 21 -24.39 11.36 -25.88
CA LYS A 21 -25.86 11.53 -25.83
C LYS A 21 -26.55 10.64 -26.86
N GLU A 22 -26.04 10.58 -28.09
CA GLU A 22 -26.59 9.71 -29.14
C GLU A 22 -26.49 8.23 -28.74
N ARG A 23 -25.35 7.83 -28.15
CA ARG A 23 -25.11 6.47 -27.66
C ARG A 23 -26.13 6.06 -26.59
N GLU A 24 -26.54 6.98 -25.71
CA GLU A 24 -27.55 6.68 -24.68
C GLU A 24 -28.93 6.43 -25.27
N LYS A 25 -29.26 7.10 -26.37
CA LYS A 25 -30.54 6.92 -27.08
C LYS A 25 -30.57 5.68 -27.97
N ASN A 26 -29.54 5.51 -28.80
CA ASN A 26 -29.57 4.57 -29.93
C ASN A 26 -28.67 3.34 -29.73
N GLY A 27 -27.87 3.31 -28.66
CA GLY A 27 -26.92 2.23 -28.39
C GLY A 27 -25.59 2.38 -29.12
N ILE A 28 -24.62 1.51 -28.80
CA ILE A 28 -23.22 1.74 -29.20
C ILE A 28 -22.93 1.46 -30.68
N ASN A 29 -23.59 0.46 -31.28
CA ASN A 29 -23.30 0.02 -32.65
C ASN A 29 -23.81 1.03 -33.67
N SER A 30 -25.04 1.53 -33.48
CA SER A 30 -25.66 2.57 -34.30
C SER A 30 -24.86 3.87 -34.26
N THR A 31 -24.47 4.33 -33.07
CA THR A 31 -23.64 5.53 -32.90
C THR A 31 -22.24 5.36 -33.51
N SER A 32 -21.64 4.18 -33.38
CA SER A 32 -20.34 3.86 -33.98
C SER A 32 -20.38 3.98 -35.50
N GLN A 33 -21.44 3.46 -36.14
CA GLN A 33 -21.65 3.58 -37.58
C GLN A 33 -21.96 5.02 -38.00
N LYS A 34 -22.88 5.70 -37.30
CA LYS A 34 -23.32 7.06 -37.62
C LYS A 34 -22.16 8.07 -37.63
N PHE A 35 -21.30 8.02 -36.61
CA PHE A 35 -20.17 8.95 -36.49
C PHE A 35 -18.85 8.39 -37.03
N GLN A 36 -18.85 7.15 -37.55
CA GLN A 36 -17.64 6.44 -37.99
C GLN A 36 -16.53 6.38 -36.92
N ILE A 37 -16.93 6.25 -35.65
CA ILE A 37 -16.01 6.17 -34.51
C ILE A 37 -15.97 4.72 -34.03
N PRO A 38 -14.79 4.13 -33.83
CA PRO A 38 -14.68 2.78 -33.29
C PRO A 38 -15.40 2.65 -31.94
N SER A 39 -16.19 1.58 -31.77
CA SER A 39 -16.94 1.31 -30.54
C SER A 39 -16.06 1.31 -29.29
N GLY A 40 -14.80 0.86 -29.39
CA GLY A 40 -13.81 0.90 -28.30
C GLY A 40 -13.48 2.32 -27.82
N THR A 41 -13.41 3.28 -28.74
CA THR A 41 -13.18 4.71 -28.43
C THR A 41 -14.36 5.27 -27.66
N ILE A 42 -15.59 4.99 -28.10
CA ILE A 42 -16.83 5.44 -27.44
C ILE A 42 -16.93 4.84 -26.03
N LYS A 43 -16.59 3.55 -25.84
CA LYS A 43 -16.54 2.92 -24.50
C LYS A 43 -15.56 3.63 -23.57
N THR A 44 -14.39 3.99 -24.09
CA THR A 44 -13.34 4.68 -23.32
C THR A 44 -13.81 6.08 -22.90
N TRP A 45 -14.48 6.83 -23.79
CA TRP A 45 -15.07 8.12 -23.45
C TRP A 45 -16.13 8.00 -22.35
N LYS A 46 -17.04 7.03 -22.45
CA LYS A 46 -18.04 6.77 -21.40
C LYS A 46 -17.39 6.47 -20.05
N HIS A 47 -16.36 5.63 -20.03
CA HIS A 47 -15.67 5.27 -18.78
C HIS A 47 -15.02 6.49 -18.12
N LYS A 48 -14.45 7.41 -18.92
CA LYS A 48 -13.90 8.67 -18.42
C LYS A 48 -14.98 9.62 -17.90
N TYR A 49 -16.15 9.66 -18.53
CA TYR A 49 -17.32 10.43 -18.07
C TYR A 49 -17.95 9.90 -16.78
N LYS A 50 -18.00 8.58 -16.58
CA LYS A 50 -18.65 8.01 -15.39
C LYS A 50 -18.00 8.45 -14.08
N ASN A 51 -16.71 8.75 -14.10
CA ASN A 51 -15.94 9.09 -12.90
C ASN A 51 -15.75 10.61 -12.74
N HIS A 52 -15.99 11.39 -13.79
CA HIS A 52 -15.85 12.85 -13.81
C HIS A 52 -16.91 13.42 -14.76
N GLU A 53 -17.75 14.34 -14.29
CA GLU A 53 -18.81 15.00 -15.09
C GLU A 53 -18.27 15.74 -16.35
N THR A 54 -16.95 15.79 -16.53
CA THR A 54 -16.25 16.29 -17.71
C THR A 54 -15.07 15.38 -18.09
N ILE A 55 -14.62 15.41 -19.36
CA ILE A 55 -13.40 14.73 -19.80
C ILE A 55 -12.18 15.43 -19.21
N VAL A 56 -11.84 15.11 -17.97
CA VAL A 56 -10.60 15.58 -17.37
C VAL A 56 -9.44 14.87 -18.07
N LYS A 57 -8.46 15.65 -18.55
CA LYS A 57 -7.16 15.10 -18.97
C LYS A 57 -6.52 14.45 -17.75
N GLN A 58 -6.64 13.13 -17.62
CA GLN A 58 -5.94 12.39 -16.58
C GLN A 58 -4.44 12.63 -16.72
N LYS A 59 -3.78 13.00 -15.61
CA LYS A 59 -2.33 13.14 -15.57
C LYS A 59 -1.71 11.81 -16.01
N LYS A 60 -0.88 11.84 -17.07
CA LYS A 60 -0.12 10.66 -17.50
C LYS A 60 0.96 10.36 -16.46
N GLY A 61 0.95 9.15 -15.91
CA GLY A 61 1.95 8.65 -14.99
C GLY A 61 1.33 7.91 -13.81
N PHE A 62 2.07 6.95 -13.25
CA PHE A 62 1.78 6.48 -11.89
C PHE A 62 1.98 7.67 -10.94
N GLY A 63 1.02 7.92 -10.05
CA GLY A 63 1.24 8.87 -8.96
C GLY A 63 2.56 8.52 -8.26
N LYS A 64 3.40 9.53 -7.98
CA LYS A 64 4.61 9.30 -7.18
C LYS A 64 4.17 8.56 -5.91
N LYS A 65 4.78 7.40 -5.63
CA LYS A 65 4.57 6.71 -4.34
C LYS A 65 4.79 7.75 -3.26
N ASP A 66 3.80 7.90 -2.38
CA ASP A 66 3.77 8.90 -1.31
C ASP A 66 5.16 9.12 -0.75
N GLU A 67 5.55 10.39 -0.68
CA GLU A 67 6.78 10.84 -0.06
C GLU A 67 6.92 10.10 1.27
N LYS A 68 7.89 9.16 1.32
CA LYS A 68 8.04 8.22 2.44
C LYS A 68 8.05 9.08 3.71
N ASN A 69 7.07 8.87 4.59
CA ASN A 69 6.97 9.62 5.82
C ASN A 69 8.14 9.24 6.75
N TYR A 70 9.33 9.81 6.50
CA TYR A 70 10.60 9.41 7.12
C TYR A 70 10.57 9.61 8.62
N LYS A 71 9.85 10.65 9.10
CA LYS A 71 9.65 10.91 10.53
C LYS A 71 8.86 9.78 11.20
N GLU A 72 7.68 9.44 10.67
CA GLU A 72 6.88 8.31 11.18
C GLU A 72 7.63 6.98 11.09
N ARG A 73 8.34 6.73 9.98
CA ARG A 73 9.18 5.53 9.82
C ARG A 73 10.25 5.45 10.90
N TYR A 74 10.91 6.56 11.20
CA TYR A 74 11.98 6.62 12.19
C TYR A 74 11.45 6.43 13.62
N GLU A 75 10.29 7.00 13.94
CA GLU A 75 9.64 6.77 15.24
C GLU A 75 9.26 5.32 15.45
N VAL A 76 8.67 4.67 14.43
CA VAL A 76 8.38 3.24 14.49
C VAL A 76 9.68 2.45 14.62
N LEU A 77 10.71 2.78 13.83
CA LEU A 77 12.01 2.10 13.86
C LEU A 77 12.65 2.14 15.25
N LYS A 78 12.64 3.30 15.92
CA LYS A 78 13.11 3.44 17.30
C LYS A 78 12.40 2.51 18.27
N LYS A 79 11.09 2.32 18.09
CA LYS A 79 10.26 1.46 18.95
C LYS A 79 10.41 -0.03 18.63
N VAL A 80 10.81 -0.40 17.42
CA VAL A 80 10.96 -1.80 16.99
C VAL A 80 12.40 -2.26 16.85
N HIS A 81 13.37 -1.42 17.15
CA HIS A 81 14.79 -1.73 16.95
C HIS A 81 15.19 -3.04 17.65
N TRP A 82 14.70 -3.24 18.88
CA TRP A 82 14.91 -4.45 19.68
C TRP A 82 14.23 -5.72 19.12
N LEU A 83 13.31 -5.60 18.15
CA LEU A 83 12.67 -6.72 17.46
C LEU A 83 13.41 -7.14 16.18
N LEU A 84 14.44 -6.39 15.76
CA LEU A 84 15.26 -6.74 14.60
C LEU A 84 16.07 -8.00 14.94
N GLY A 85 15.92 -9.05 14.12
CA GLY A 85 16.54 -10.36 14.35
C GLY A 85 15.70 -11.36 15.15
N LYS A 86 14.64 -10.92 15.84
CA LYS A 86 13.77 -11.83 16.60
C LYS A 86 12.78 -12.60 15.71
N PRO A 87 12.28 -13.77 16.17
CA PRO A 87 11.29 -14.55 15.45
C PRO A 87 10.10 -13.71 14.98
N ARG A 88 9.65 -13.98 13.74
CA ARG A 88 8.59 -13.19 13.09
C ARG A 88 7.26 -13.16 13.88
N ARG A 89 7.03 -14.11 14.79
CA ARG A 89 5.88 -14.14 15.71
C ARG A 89 5.83 -12.91 16.64
N PHE A 90 6.98 -12.50 17.18
CA PHE A 90 7.11 -11.34 18.07
C PHE A 90 6.84 -10.03 17.34
N LYS A 91 7.28 -9.94 16.08
CA LYS A 91 6.98 -8.81 15.20
C LYS A 91 5.47 -8.64 14.96
N VAL A 92 4.73 -9.75 14.82
CA VAL A 92 3.27 -9.73 14.66
C VAL A 92 2.58 -9.28 15.95
N MET A 93 3.09 -9.69 17.11
CA MET A 93 2.60 -9.26 18.41
C MET A 93 2.73 -7.75 18.58
N PHE A 94 3.92 -7.20 18.28
CA PHE A 94 4.16 -5.75 18.28
C PHE A 94 3.19 -5.00 17.35
N ILE A 95 2.99 -5.51 16.12
CA ILE A 95 2.06 -4.88 15.17
C ILE A 95 0.66 -4.82 15.78
N ARG A 96 0.16 -5.92 16.37
CA ARG A 96 -1.19 -5.96 16.99
C ARG A 96 -1.37 -4.88 18.05
N GLU A 97 -0.40 -4.72 18.93
CA GLU A 97 -0.45 -3.73 20.02
C GLU A 97 -0.41 -2.29 19.51
N ASN A 98 0.28 -2.06 18.38
CA ASN A 98 0.57 -0.73 17.86
C ASN A 98 -0.32 -0.31 16.67
N LEU A 99 -1.29 -1.14 16.26
CA LEU A 99 -2.26 -0.82 15.21
C LEU A 99 -3.11 0.42 15.50
N LYS A 100 -3.31 0.77 16.78
CA LYS A 100 -4.03 1.99 17.18
C LYS A 100 -3.24 3.27 16.87
N ASN A 101 -1.91 3.18 16.86
CA ASN A 101 -1.01 4.32 16.78
C ASN A 101 -0.42 4.51 15.38
N TYR A 102 -0.23 3.41 14.64
CA TYR A 102 0.48 3.43 13.36
C TYR A 102 -0.28 2.66 12.28
N LYS A 103 -0.10 3.07 11.02
CA LYS A 103 -0.64 2.36 9.86
C LYS A 103 0.02 0.99 9.71
N LEU A 104 -0.78 -0.03 9.39
CA LEU A 104 -0.28 -1.39 9.16
C LEU A 104 0.77 -1.45 8.03
N SER A 105 0.55 -0.74 6.92
CA SER A 105 1.51 -0.68 5.81
C SER A 105 2.88 -0.17 6.26
N LEU A 106 2.91 0.86 7.11
CA LEU A 106 4.12 1.45 7.67
C LEU A 106 4.88 0.43 8.54
N MET A 107 4.18 -0.25 9.44
CA MET A 107 4.81 -1.22 10.33
C MET A 107 5.34 -2.45 9.58
N LEU A 108 4.61 -2.92 8.56
CA LEU A 108 5.07 -4.02 7.70
C LEU A 108 6.35 -3.65 6.94
N ASP A 109 6.40 -2.43 6.41
CA ASP A 109 7.59 -1.89 5.74
C ASP A 109 8.78 -1.83 6.70
N VAL A 110 8.62 -1.26 7.91
CA VAL A 110 9.70 -1.09 8.88
C VAL A 110 10.21 -2.43 9.42
N LEU A 111 9.32 -3.39 9.65
CA LEU A 111 9.67 -4.72 10.19
C LEU A 111 10.16 -5.70 9.10
N ALA A 112 10.17 -5.26 7.84
CA ALA A 112 10.47 -6.06 6.65
C ALA A 112 9.60 -7.33 6.56
N LEU A 113 8.29 -7.18 6.80
CA LEU A 113 7.32 -8.27 6.76
C LEU A 113 6.42 -8.19 5.53
N LYS A 114 6.20 -9.34 4.88
CA LYS A 114 5.21 -9.45 3.80
C LYS A 114 3.79 -9.39 4.37
N ARG A 115 2.86 -8.80 3.62
CA ARG A 115 1.44 -8.74 4.00
C ARG A 115 0.83 -10.13 4.25
N SER A 116 1.18 -11.11 3.42
CA SER A 116 0.73 -12.49 3.59
C SER A 116 1.14 -13.11 4.92
N TYR A 117 2.29 -12.69 5.47
CA TYR A 117 2.73 -13.15 6.78
C TYR A 117 1.84 -12.60 7.89
N TRP A 118 1.52 -11.30 7.84
CA TRP A 118 0.56 -10.72 8.77
C TRP A 118 -0.79 -11.43 8.73
N ASP A 119 -1.34 -11.68 7.54
CA ASP A 119 -2.64 -12.32 7.41
C ASP A 119 -2.68 -13.74 7.98
N LYS A 120 -1.56 -14.47 7.93
CA LYS A 120 -1.42 -15.80 8.52
C LYS A 120 -1.41 -15.78 10.05
N TYR A 121 -0.77 -14.78 10.67
CA TYR A 121 -0.47 -14.78 12.11
C TYR A 121 -1.25 -13.73 12.92
N LYS A 122 -2.05 -12.87 12.28
CA LYS A 122 -2.82 -11.81 12.97
C LYS A 122 -3.74 -12.35 14.07
N ASN A 123 -4.26 -13.56 13.91
CA ASN A 123 -5.16 -14.22 14.87
C ASN A 123 -4.44 -15.25 15.76
N PHE A 124 -3.11 -15.34 15.67
CA PHE A 124 -2.34 -16.27 16.48
C PHE A 124 -2.50 -15.92 17.97
N VAL A 125 -2.75 -16.93 18.81
CA VAL A 125 -2.83 -16.78 20.27
C VAL A 125 -1.42 -16.97 20.81
N PHE A 126 -0.89 -15.93 21.45
CA PHE A 126 0.44 -15.97 22.06
C PHE A 126 0.33 -16.47 23.49
N ASP A 127 1.25 -17.36 23.87
CA ASP A 127 1.34 -17.86 25.23
C ASP A 127 1.78 -16.73 26.18
N GLU A 128 1.45 -16.87 27.46
CA GLU A 128 1.81 -15.90 28.50
C GLU A 128 3.33 -15.79 28.66
N LYS A 129 4.04 -16.91 28.48
CA LYS A 129 5.51 -16.96 28.41
C LYS A 129 6.10 -16.10 27.29
N ASP A 130 5.48 -16.09 26.12
CA ASP A 130 5.94 -15.27 24.98
C ASP A 130 5.81 -13.76 25.30
N LYS A 131 4.79 -13.38 26.08
CA LYS A 131 4.60 -11.98 26.52
C LYS A 131 5.64 -11.57 27.54
N ILE A 132 5.91 -12.42 28.53
CA ILE A 132 6.93 -12.19 29.56
C ILE A 132 8.31 -12.02 28.91
N CYS A 133 8.66 -12.94 28.00
CA CYS A 133 9.92 -12.89 27.25
C CYS A 133 10.08 -11.56 26.47
N LEU A 134 9.01 -11.07 25.82
CA LEU A 134 9.05 -9.75 25.14
C LEU A 134 9.32 -8.60 26.11
N GLN A 135 8.70 -8.62 27.29
CA GLN A 135 8.88 -7.58 28.30
C GLN A 135 10.31 -7.57 28.84
N GLU A 136 10.87 -8.73 29.11
CA GLU A 136 12.27 -8.87 29.57
C GLU A 136 13.27 -8.43 28.51
N ILE A 137 13.10 -8.85 27.25
CA ILE A 137 13.96 -8.40 26.14
C ILE A 137 13.94 -6.88 26.03
N LYS A 138 12.74 -6.27 26.11
CA LYS A 138 12.60 -4.82 26.05
C LYS A 138 13.30 -4.13 27.22
N LYS A 139 13.14 -4.66 28.43
CA LYS A 139 13.79 -4.15 29.64
C LYS A 139 15.32 -4.17 29.50
N VAL A 140 15.89 -5.31 29.09
CA VAL A 140 17.33 -5.47 28.84
C VAL A 140 17.81 -4.49 27.77
N PHE A 141 17.04 -4.27 26.70
CA PHE A 141 17.40 -3.31 25.66
C PHE A 141 17.42 -1.85 26.15
N ASP A 142 16.43 -1.47 26.95
CA ASP A 142 16.30 -0.10 27.49
C ASP A 142 17.35 0.19 28.60
N GLU A 143 17.65 -0.78 29.47
CA GLU A 143 18.72 -0.71 30.49
C GLU A 143 20.09 -0.41 29.88
N ASN A 144 20.28 -0.85 28.64
CA ASN A 144 21.51 -0.82 27.88
C ASN A 144 21.62 0.42 26.95
N LEU A 145 20.84 1.48 27.24
CA LEU A 145 20.80 2.75 26.49
C LEU A 145 20.59 2.60 24.98
N LYS A 146 20.04 1.47 24.52
CA LYS A 146 19.90 1.15 23.09
C LYS A 146 21.26 1.08 22.35
N GLN A 147 22.36 0.93 23.10
CA GLN A 147 23.74 0.92 22.58
C GLN A 147 24.19 -0.49 22.17
N PHE A 148 23.62 -1.53 22.78
CA PHE A 148 24.04 -2.90 22.57
C PHE A 148 23.55 -3.47 21.24
N GLY A 149 24.46 -4.14 20.52
CA GLY A 149 24.14 -4.96 19.37
C GLY A 149 23.51 -6.28 19.83
N TYR A 150 22.68 -6.89 18.99
CA TYR A 150 21.88 -8.10 19.29
C TYR A 150 22.64 -9.22 20.05
N ARG A 151 23.94 -9.43 19.77
CA ARG A 151 24.78 -10.47 20.41
C ARG A 151 24.93 -10.31 21.92
N GLU A 152 24.86 -9.09 22.42
CA GLU A 152 25.13 -8.81 23.82
C GLU A 152 23.85 -8.87 24.66
N ILE A 153 22.68 -8.63 24.04
CA ILE A 153 21.37 -8.87 24.67
C ILE A 153 21.16 -10.37 24.91
N ASP A 154 21.49 -11.22 23.92
CA ASP A 154 21.38 -12.68 24.08
C ASP A 154 22.33 -13.19 25.19
N LYS A 155 23.57 -12.69 25.27
CA LYS A 155 24.49 -13.00 26.38
C LYS A 155 23.94 -12.58 27.75
N ALA A 156 23.36 -11.39 27.86
CA ALA A 156 22.81 -10.89 29.12
C ALA A 156 21.55 -11.66 29.56
N LEU A 157 20.81 -12.24 28.63
CA LEU A 157 19.70 -13.15 28.93
C LEU A 157 20.21 -14.52 29.40
N ASP A 158 21.26 -15.03 28.77
CA ASP A 158 21.91 -16.30 29.16
C ASP A 158 22.59 -16.19 30.54
N GLU A 159 23.12 -15.02 30.90
CA GLU A 159 23.71 -14.76 32.23
C GLU A 159 22.66 -14.61 33.35
N LYS A 160 21.39 -14.36 32.99
CA LYS A 160 20.27 -14.21 33.94
C LYS A 160 19.44 -15.50 34.12
N ALA A 161 19.68 -16.53 33.32
CA ALA A 161 18.99 -17.82 33.35
C ALA A 161 19.72 -18.86 34.21
#